data_AF-A0A1V2CIC1-F1
#
_entry.id   AF-A0A1V2CIC1-F1
#
_cell.length_a   1.000
_cell.length_b   1.000
_cell.length_c   1.000
_cell.angle_alpha   90.00
_cell.angle_beta   90.00
_cell.angle_gamma   90.00
#
_symmetry.space_group_name_H-M   'P 1'
#
loop_
_entity.id
_entity.type
_entity.pdbx_description
1 polymer ?
#
loop_
_entity_poly.entity_id
_entity_poly.type
_entity_poly.pdbx_seq_one_letter_code
_entity_poly.pdbx_strand_id
1 'polypeptide(L)'
;MKKAIEFDETYWKKVKFNLLFVISACVIFIVVTKFLLKTPNFNNADMLNRIDEYEKMQKIKVDYANKSRQIFKTIDTIKYDINQVQRIDEVKRKISEYKQLYKDNEFHSSYNFCLIGGNLLNVFLEINLEESTVKKNDTLVQTSLNECKANFKNEH
;
A
#
# COMPACT_ATOMS: atom_id res chain seq x y z
N MET A 1 14.22 -83.83 -21.79
CA MET A 1 13.34 -82.75 -22.28
C MET A 1 12.42 -82.13 -21.20
N LYS A 2 12.63 -82.32 -19.89
CA LYS A 2 11.79 -81.68 -18.85
C LYS A 2 12.23 -80.27 -18.43
N LYS A 3 13.54 -79.97 -18.47
CA LYS A 3 14.08 -78.66 -18.07
C LYS A 3 13.64 -77.50 -18.97
N ALA A 4 13.52 -77.68 -20.28
CA ALA A 4 13.19 -76.58 -21.19
C ALA A 4 11.73 -76.07 -21.02
N ILE A 5 10.81 -76.96 -20.64
CA ILE A 5 9.38 -76.64 -20.49
C ILE A 5 9.12 -75.90 -19.17
N GLU A 6 9.83 -76.25 -18.08
CA GLU A 6 9.71 -75.55 -16.79
C GLU A 6 10.21 -74.09 -16.85
N PHE A 7 11.24 -73.81 -17.67
CA PHE A 7 11.74 -72.45 -17.87
C PHE A 7 10.74 -71.55 -18.60
N ASP A 8 10.04 -72.08 -19.61
CA ASP A 8 9.06 -71.33 -20.40
C ASP A 8 7.83 -70.98 -19.55
N GLU A 9 7.31 -71.92 -18.76
CA GLU A 9 6.15 -71.69 -17.89
C GLU A 9 6.47 -70.74 -16.73
N THR A 10 7.66 -70.87 -16.12
CA THR A 10 8.11 -69.99 -15.03
C THR A 10 8.40 -68.57 -15.54
N TYR A 11 9.01 -68.45 -16.72
CA TYR A 11 9.25 -67.16 -17.37
C TYR A 11 7.93 -66.49 -17.75
N TRP A 12 7.00 -67.22 -18.37
CA TRP A 12 5.68 -66.72 -18.75
C TRP A 12 4.85 -66.29 -17.53
N LYS A 13 4.93 -67.03 -16.42
CA LYS A 13 4.30 -66.65 -15.15
C LYS A 13 4.89 -65.36 -14.58
N LYS A 14 6.21 -65.17 -14.67
CA LYS A 14 6.90 -63.95 -14.23
C LYS A 14 6.55 -62.73 -15.11
N VAL A 15 6.45 -62.93 -16.43
CA VAL A 15 6.02 -61.90 -17.38
C VAL A 15 4.57 -61.48 -17.11
N LYS A 16 3.65 -62.43 -16.92
CA LYS A 16 2.25 -62.15 -16.56
C LYS A 16 2.13 -61.39 -15.24
N PHE A 17 2.90 -61.79 -14.23
CA PHE A 17 2.90 -61.10 -12.94
C PHE A 17 3.41 -59.66 -13.06
N ASN A 18 4.53 -59.45 -13.77
CA ASN A 18 5.06 -58.11 -14.00
C ASN A 18 4.08 -57.23 -14.80
N LEU A 19 3.40 -57.79 -15.80
CA LEU A 19 2.38 -57.07 -16.57
C LEU A 19 1.20 -56.63 -15.68
N LEU A 20 0.68 -57.55 -14.85
CA LEU A 20 -0.38 -57.26 -13.89
C LEU A 20 0.04 -56.23 -12.85
N PHE A 21 1.29 -56.32 -12.38
CA PHE A 21 1.84 -55.38 -11.40
C PHE A 21 1.96 -53.97 -11.98
N VAL A 22 2.43 -53.83 -13.22
CA VAL A 22 2.51 -52.53 -13.92
C VAL A 22 1.12 -51.94 -14.12
N ILE A 23 0.15 -52.75 -14.57
CA ILE A 23 -1.23 -52.29 -14.75
C ILE A 23 -1.82 -51.82 -13.42
N SER A 24 -1.62 -52.59 -12.34
CA SER A 24 -2.07 -52.23 -10.99
C SER A 24 -1.42 -50.93 -10.51
N ALA A 25 -0.11 -50.76 -10.71
CA ALA A 25 0.60 -49.54 -10.37
C ALA A 25 0.07 -48.32 -11.17
N CYS A 26 -0.22 -48.48 -12.45
CA CYS A 26 -0.82 -47.43 -13.28
C CYS A 26 -2.23 -47.04 -12.77
N VAL A 27 -3.05 -48.02 -12.40
CA VAL A 27 -4.39 -47.75 -11.85
C VAL A 27 -4.28 -46.99 -10.52
N ILE A 28 -3.39 -47.43 -9.62
CA ILE A 28 -3.14 -46.74 -8.35
C ILE A 28 -2.64 -45.31 -8.61
N PHE A 29 -1.72 -45.12 -9.56
CA PHE A 29 -1.22 -43.79 -9.92
C PHE A 29 -2.33 -42.86 -10.43
N ILE A 30 -3.24 -43.35 -11.28
CA ILE A 30 -4.40 -42.57 -11.76
C ILE A 30 -5.34 -42.22 -10.60
N VAL A 31 -5.59 -43.16 -9.68
CA VAL A 31 -6.44 -42.90 -8.52
C VAL A 31 -5.81 -41.86 -7.59
N VAL A 32 -4.51 -41.97 -7.29
CA VAL A 32 -3.79 -41.01 -6.42
C VAL A 32 -3.80 -39.62 -7.05
N THR A 33 -3.49 -39.52 -8.34
CA THR A 33 -3.46 -38.22 -9.04
C THR A 33 -4.83 -37.58 -9.19
N LYS A 34 -5.90 -38.37 -9.35
CA LYS A 34 -7.25 -37.83 -9.56
C LYS A 34 -8.03 -37.58 -8.26
N PHE A 35 -7.81 -38.40 -7.22
CA PHE A 35 -8.58 -38.33 -5.97
C PHE A 35 -7.81 -37.72 -4.79
N LEU A 36 -6.53 -38.04 -4.60
CA LEU A 36 -5.73 -37.48 -3.50
C LEU A 36 -5.13 -36.12 -3.86
N LEU A 37 -4.65 -35.98 -5.09
CA LEU A 37 -4.21 -34.71 -5.65
C LEU A 37 -5.38 -34.04 -6.38
N LYS A 38 -6.53 -33.89 -5.71
CA LYS A 38 -7.64 -33.09 -6.22
C LYS A 38 -7.08 -31.69 -6.46
N THR A 39 -6.70 -31.43 -7.71
CA THR A 39 -6.14 -30.14 -8.13
C THR A 39 -7.22 -29.14 -7.73
N PRO A 40 -6.93 -28.20 -6.83
CA PRO A 40 -7.94 -27.23 -6.44
C PRO A 40 -8.42 -26.61 -7.75
N ASN A 41 -9.73 -26.65 -7.98
CA ASN A 41 -10.32 -25.97 -9.12
C ASN A 41 -10.05 -24.48 -8.89
N PHE A 42 -8.93 -23.99 -9.40
CA PHE A 42 -8.58 -22.58 -9.39
C PHE A 42 -9.67 -21.90 -10.20
N ASN A 43 -10.57 -21.22 -9.51
CA ASN A 43 -11.58 -20.42 -10.16
C ASN A 43 -10.86 -19.19 -10.74
N ASN A 44 -10.31 -19.33 -11.95
CA ASN A 44 -9.56 -18.28 -12.63
C ASN A 44 -10.33 -16.95 -12.67
N ALA A 45 -11.67 -17.00 -12.70
CA ALA A 45 -12.52 -15.81 -12.64
C ALA A 45 -12.39 -15.05 -11.31
N ASP A 46 -12.29 -15.75 -10.18
CA ASP A 46 -12.10 -15.12 -8.86
C ASP A 46 -10.73 -14.44 -8.77
N MET A 47 -9.69 -15.10 -9.30
CA MET A 47 -8.35 -14.51 -9.36
C MET A 47 -8.30 -13.27 -10.26
N LEU A 48 -8.94 -13.32 -11.43
CA LEU A 48 -9.01 -12.18 -12.35
C LEU A 48 -9.77 -11.00 -11.71
N ASN A 49 -10.87 -11.25 -11.00
CA ASN A 49 -11.60 -10.20 -10.28
C ASN A 49 -10.73 -9.55 -9.20
N ARG A 50 -9.99 -10.33 -8.41
CA ARG A 50 -9.08 -9.80 -7.40
C ARG A 50 -7.95 -8.97 -8.00
N ILE A 51 -7.47 -9.34 -9.20
CA ILE A 51 -6.47 -8.56 -9.94
C ILE A 51 -7.08 -7.23 -10.40
N ASP A 52 -8.28 -7.24 -10.98
CA ASP A 52 -8.95 -6.02 -11.43
C ASP A 52 -9.24 -5.06 -10.25
N GLU A 53 -9.70 -5.58 -9.12
CA GLU A 53 -9.86 -4.81 -7.88
C GLU A 53 -8.54 -4.21 -7.40
N TYR A 54 -7.46 -4.99 -7.44
CA TYR A 54 -6.13 -4.51 -7.07
C TYR A 54 -5.64 -3.40 -8.01
N GLU A 55 -5.81 -3.56 -9.33
CA GLU A 55 -5.41 -2.54 -10.32
C GLU A 55 -6.19 -1.24 -10.15
N LYS A 56 -7.50 -1.33 -9.91
CA LYS A 56 -8.33 -0.17 -9.56
C LYS A 56 -7.78 0.53 -8.32
N MET A 57 -7.47 -0.23 -7.28
CA MET A 57 -6.92 0.30 -6.05
C MET A 57 -5.55 0.97 -6.25
N GLN A 58 -4.70 0.38 -7.10
CA GLN A 58 -3.40 0.92 -7.42
C GLN A 58 -3.50 2.26 -8.16
N LYS A 59 -4.42 2.37 -9.13
CA LYS A 59 -4.69 3.64 -9.84
C LYS A 59 -5.11 4.75 -8.86
N ILE A 60 -6.00 4.44 -7.92
CA ILE A 60 -6.42 5.38 -6.87
C ILE A 60 -5.22 5.83 -6.02
N LYS A 61 -4.37 4.90 -5.58
CA LYS A 61 -3.17 5.25 -4.79
C LYS A 61 -2.21 6.17 -5.55
N VAL A 62 -2.02 5.95 -6.85
CA VAL A 62 -1.18 6.81 -7.70
C VAL A 62 -1.79 8.21 -7.84
N ASP A 63 -3.10 8.32 -8.07
CA ASP A 63 -3.80 9.60 -8.11
C ASP A 63 -3.64 10.39 -6.81
N TYR A 64 -3.84 9.72 -5.67
CA TYR A 64 -3.67 10.33 -4.35
C TYR A 64 -2.22 10.71 -4.05
N ALA A 65 -1.24 9.93 -4.50
CA ALA A 65 0.16 10.32 -4.40
C ALA A 65 0.47 11.60 -5.22
N ASN A 66 -0.22 11.81 -6.34
CA ASN A 66 -0.09 13.05 -7.11
C ASN A 66 -0.81 14.22 -6.42
N LYS A 67 -2.02 14.00 -5.88
CA LYS A 67 -2.74 15.00 -5.09
C LYS A 67 -1.95 15.46 -3.88
N SER A 68 -1.32 14.54 -3.15
CA SER A 68 -0.51 14.90 -1.98
C SER A 68 0.69 15.76 -2.36
N ARG A 69 1.38 15.46 -3.46
CA ARG A 69 2.46 16.31 -3.99
C ARG A 69 1.97 17.71 -4.36
N GLN A 70 0.78 17.84 -4.95
CA GLN A 70 0.21 19.14 -5.28
C GLN A 70 -0.13 19.95 -4.04
N ILE A 71 -0.73 19.32 -3.02
CA ILE A 71 -1.03 19.97 -1.75
C ILE A 71 0.27 20.38 -1.06
N PHE A 72 1.28 19.51 -1.02
CA PHE A 72 2.59 19.81 -0.47
C PHE A 72 3.24 21.04 -1.13
N LYS A 73 3.28 21.07 -2.47
CA LYS A 73 3.77 22.25 -3.21
C LYS A 73 2.95 23.50 -2.91
N THR A 74 1.63 23.35 -2.74
CA THR A 74 0.77 24.48 -2.37
C THR A 74 1.18 25.04 -1.02
N ILE A 75 1.37 24.19 0.00
CA ILE A 75 1.82 24.57 1.34
C ILE A 75 3.18 25.30 1.26
N ASP A 76 4.15 24.74 0.55
CA ASP A 76 5.49 25.30 0.39
C ASP A 76 5.49 26.70 -0.27
N THR A 77 4.53 26.98 -1.17
CA THR A 77 4.42 28.29 -1.84
C THR A 77 3.69 29.36 -1.03
N ILE A 78 3.08 29.03 0.11
CA ILE A 78 2.34 30.01 0.92
C ILE A 78 3.35 30.96 1.57
N LYS A 79 3.12 32.27 1.38
CA LYS A 79 3.85 33.30 2.12
C LYS A 79 3.14 33.53 3.45
N TYR A 80 3.60 32.84 4.48
CA TYR A 80 3.00 32.86 5.83
C TYR A 80 3.18 34.18 6.59
N ASP A 81 4.14 35.01 6.18
CA ASP A 81 4.42 36.31 6.78
C ASP A 81 3.27 37.33 6.57
N ILE A 82 2.56 37.20 5.45
CA ILE A 82 1.40 38.05 5.13
C ILE A 82 0.16 37.26 5.56
N ASN A 83 -0.74 37.84 6.37
CA ASN A 83 -1.97 37.21 6.87
C ASN A 83 -2.86 36.63 5.74
N GLN A 84 -2.53 35.44 5.22
CA GLN A 84 -3.25 34.73 4.15
C GLN A 84 -4.17 33.65 4.72
N VAL A 85 -5.04 34.05 5.65
CA VAL A 85 -5.99 33.14 6.33
C VAL A 85 -6.82 32.35 5.30
N GLN A 86 -7.29 33.02 4.25
CA GLN A 86 -8.08 32.39 3.17
C GLN A 86 -7.34 31.24 2.47
N ARG A 87 -6.04 31.42 2.19
CA ARG A 87 -5.24 30.42 1.48
C ARG A 87 -4.90 29.22 2.37
N ILE A 88 -4.72 29.47 3.66
CA ILE A 88 -4.55 28.42 4.67
C ILE A 88 -5.84 27.60 4.80
N ASP A 89 -6.99 28.25 4.85
CA ASP A 89 -8.30 27.57 4.94
C ASP A 89 -8.60 26.74 3.68
N GLU A 90 -8.23 27.25 2.49
CA GLU A 90 -8.31 26.47 1.25
C GLU A 90 -7.47 25.20 1.30
N VAL A 91 -6.25 25.27 1.83
CA VAL A 91 -5.39 24.09 1.99
C VAL A 91 -5.97 23.12 3.01
N LYS A 92 -6.44 23.61 4.17
CA LYS A 92 -7.12 22.76 5.17
C LYS A 92 -8.33 22.05 4.57
N ARG A 93 -9.12 22.73 3.73
CA ARG A 93 -10.23 22.12 2.99
C ARG A 93 -9.74 21.02 2.05
N LYS A 94 -8.71 21.28 1.23
CA LYS A 94 -8.11 20.26 0.34
C LYS A 94 -7.59 19.05 1.11
N ILE A 95 -7.00 19.24 2.29
CA ILE A 95 -6.55 18.13 3.15
C ILE A 95 -7.75 17.35 3.71
N SER A 96 -8.85 18.03 4.06
CA SER A 96 -10.09 17.37 4.47
C SER A 96 -10.70 16.52 3.35
N GLU A 97 -10.78 17.08 2.14
CA GLU A 97 -11.20 16.37 0.92
C GLU A 97 -10.31 15.15 0.64
N TYR A 98 -8.99 15.27 0.85
CA TYR A 98 -8.04 14.15 0.74
C TYR A 98 -8.37 13.01 1.72
N LYS A 99 -8.89 13.31 2.91
CA LYS A 99 -9.31 12.28 3.89
C LYS A 99 -10.70 11.72 3.60
N GLN A 100 -11.50 12.40 2.79
CA GLN A 100 -12.91 12.08 2.60
C GLN A 100 -13.12 10.70 1.97
N LEU A 101 -12.25 10.28 1.05
CA LEU A 101 -12.34 8.95 0.44
C LEU A 101 -12.29 7.80 1.45
N TYR A 102 -11.57 7.98 2.57
CA TYR A 102 -11.56 6.99 3.64
C TYR A 102 -12.92 6.88 4.34
N LYS A 103 -13.63 8.01 4.51
CA LYS A 103 -14.98 8.05 5.08
C LYS A 103 -16.03 7.52 4.11
N ASP A 104 -15.94 7.91 2.84
CA ASP A 104 -16.87 7.50 1.79
C ASP A 104 -16.85 5.99 1.53
N ASN A 105 -15.75 5.31 1.88
CA ASN A 105 -15.60 3.86 1.80
C ASN A 105 -15.70 3.18 3.18
N GLU A 106 -16.54 3.71 4.07
CA GLU A 106 -16.88 3.11 5.37
C GLU A 106 -15.66 2.74 6.24
N PHE A 107 -14.59 3.53 6.17
CA PHE A 107 -13.37 3.29 6.92
C PHE A 107 -12.66 1.97 6.56
N HIS A 108 -12.85 1.49 5.34
CA HIS A 108 -12.22 0.26 4.87
C HIS A 108 -10.69 0.41 4.82
N SER A 109 -9.97 -0.59 5.35
CA SER A 109 -8.53 -0.56 5.59
C SER A 109 -7.69 -0.27 4.33
N SER A 110 -8.17 -0.71 3.15
CA SER A 110 -7.54 -0.38 1.86
C SER A 110 -7.31 1.12 1.66
N TYR A 111 -8.19 1.97 2.22
CA TYR A 111 -8.16 3.42 2.09
C TYR A 111 -7.40 4.15 3.20
N ASN A 112 -6.76 3.43 4.13
CA ASN A 112 -6.00 4.02 5.25
C ASN A 112 -4.92 5.03 4.81
N PHE A 113 -4.33 4.85 3.62
CA PHE A 113 -3.34 5.78 3.08
C PHE A 113 -3.89 7.21 2.90
N CYS A 114 -5.20 7.38 2.68
CA CYS A 114 -5.85 8.70 2.60
C CYS A 114 -5.83 9.39 3.97
N LEU A 115 -6.15 8.64 5.03
CA LEU A 115 -6.13 9.16 6.39
C LEU A 115 -4.70 9.54 6.82
N ILE A 116 -3.75 8.62 6.64
CA ILE A 116 -2.34 8.81 7.01
C ILE A 116 -1.75 9.98 6.23
N GLY A 117 -1.91 9.99 4.90
CA GLY A 117 -1.38 11.05 4.04
C GLY A 117 -2.00 12.40 4.36
N GLY A 118 -3.30 12.47 4.61
CA GLY A 118 -3.96 13.72 5.01
C GLY A 118 -3.51 14.22 6.38
N ASN A 119 -3.27 13.32 7.34
CA ASN A 119 -2.74 13.72 8.65
C ASN A 119 -1.31 14.27 8.53
N LEU A 120 -0.47 13.64 7.72
CA LEU A 120 0.89 14.13 7.46
C LEU A 120 0.88 15.52 6.81
N LEU A 121 -0.02 15.77 5.85
CA LEU A 121 -0.16 17.09 5.21
C LEU A 121 -0.61 18.16 6.22
N ASN A 122 -1.50 17.83 7.16
CA ASN A 122 -1.90 18.75 8.23
C ASN A 122 -0.72 19.12 9.12
N VAL A 123 0.03 18.12 9.59
CA VAL A 123 1.22 18.33 10.41
C VAL A 123 2.22 19.22 9.67
N PHE A 124 2.44 18.96 8.38
CA PHE A 124 3.34 19.78 7.57
C PHE A 124 2.86 21.24 7.46
N LEU A 125 1.56 21.49 7.29
CA LEU A 125 1.00 22.84 7.29
C LEU A 125 1.17 23.55 8.65
N GLU A 126 0.92 22.85 9.75
CA GLU A 126 1.04 23.40 11.11
C GLU A 126 2.48 23.80 11.44
N ILE A 127 3.46 22.95 11.09
CA ILE A 127 4.89 23.26 11.28
C ILE A 127 5.28 24.57 10.58
N ASN A 128 4.85 24.76 9.33
CA ASN A 128 5.17 25.99 8.57
C ASN A 128 4.51 27.24 9.19
N LEU A 129 3.30 27.11 9.74
CA LEU A 129 2.60 28.20 10.43
C LEU A 129 3.30 28.59 11.73
N GLU A 130 3.72 27.60 12.53
CA GLU A 130 4.46 27.83 13.76
C GLU A 130 5.82 28.46 13.48
N GLU A 131 6.56 27.98 12.49
CA GLU A 131 7.84 28.56 12.09
C GLU A 131 7.71 30.05 11.72
N SER A 132 6.68 30.40 10.94
CA SER A 132 6.41 31.79 10.59
C SER A 132 6.07 32.65 11.81
N THR A 133 5.30 32.10 12.76
CA THR A 133 4.92 32.79 13.99
C THR A 133 6.14 33.04 14.87
N VAL A 134 7.02 32.04 15.00
CA VAL A 134 8.28 32.16 15.75
C VAL A 134 9.18 33.23 15.14
N LYS A 135 9.35 33.24 13.81
CA LYS A 135 10.15 34.26 13.11
C LYS A 135 9.60 35.67 13.35
N LYS A 136 8.29 35.85 13.29
CA LYS A 136 7.65 37.14 13.55
C LYS A 136 7.82 37.59 15.01
N ASN A 137 7.73 36.67 15.96
CA ASN A 137 7.97 37.01 17.36
C ASN A 137 9.43 37.38 17.63
N ASP A 138 10.38 36.67 17.03
CA ASP A 138 11.80 37.00 17.16
C ASP A 138 12.13 38.40 16.60
N THR A 139 11.58 38.76 15.43
CA THR A 139 11.77 40.11 14.87
C THR A 139 11.16 41.21 15.75
N LEU A 140 9.99 40.96 16.34
CA LEU A 140 9.38 41.90 17.30
C LEU A 140 10.23 42.06 18.55
N VAL A 141 10.72 40.96 19.13
CA VAL A 141 11.59 40.99 20.32
C VAL A 141 12.88 41.76 20.03
N GLN A 142 13.53 41.52 18.90
CA GLN A 142 14.74 42.25 18.50
C GLN A 142 14.47 43.74 18.32
N THR A 143 13.33 44.09 17.74
CA THR A 143 12.93 45.50 17.55
C THR A 143 12.71 46.19 18.89
N SER A 144 11.91 45.60 19.79
CA SER A 144 11.70 46.13 21.14
C SER A 144 13.01 46.24 21.93
N LEU A 145 13.92 45.27 21.80
CA LEU A 145 15.20 45.29 22.49
C LEU A 145 16.09 46.45 21.98
N ASN A 146 16.07 46.70 20.67
CA ASN A 146 16.82 47.80 20.06
C ASN A 146 16.24 49.16 20.45
N GLU A 147 14.91 49.30 20.51
CA GLU A 147 14.24 50.50 21.00
C GLU A 147 14.61 50.79 22.46
N CYS A 148 14.57 49.78 23.33
CA CYS A 148 15.00 49.92 24.72
C CYS A 148 16.46 50.38 24.82
N LYS A 149 17.37 49.76 24.04
CA LYS A 149 18.80 50.16 24.03
C LYS A 149 19.00 51.59 23.51
N ALA A 150 18.23 52.02 22.52
CA ALA A 150 18.30 53.37 21.98
C ALA A 150 17.82 54.41 22.99
N ASN A 151 16.72 54.12 23.71
CA ASN A 151 16.22 54.99 24.77
C ASN A 151 17.21 55.11 25.94
N PHE A 152 17.81 53.98 26.37
CA PHE A 152 18.86 54.00 27.40
C PHE A 152 20.10 54.82 27.03
N LYS A 153 20.44 54.91 25.73
CA LYS A 153 21.57 55.73 25.24
C LYS A 153 21.24 57.21 25.10
N ASN A 154 19.97 57.60 25.08
CA ASN A 154 19.55 59.00 24.95
C ASN A 154 19.28 59.65 26.32
N GLU A 155 19.13 58.85 27.39
CA GLU A 155 18.90 59.31 28.77
C GLU A 155 20.19 59.46 29.61
N HIS A 156 21.35 59.06 29.06
CA HIS A 156 22.68 59.17 29.67
C HIS A 156 23.68 59.76 28.68
#